data_AF-A0A8D8BHL0-F1
#
_entry.id   AF-A0A8D8BHL0-F1
#
_cell.length_a   1.000
_cell.length_b   1.000
_cell.length_c   1.000
_cell.angle_alpha   90.00
_cell.angle_beta   90.00
_cell.angle_gamma   90.00
#
_symmetry.space_group_name_H-M   'P 1'
#
loop_
_entity.id
_entity.type
_entity.pdbx_description
1 polymer ?
#
loop_
_entity_poly.entity_id
_entity_poly.type
_entity_poly.pdbx_seq_one_letter_code
_entity_poly.pdbx_strand_id
1 'polypeptide(L)'
;PPFDKYWYESVENGRRKQMATDKKAGKVNPTYKPHAQTNGSVLPAMVKAYGGPFWFAGLLQLAISGLQFASPYLMQELMGNIAMDGPFWIGMLITFALFFNSLLIALFNGQYFRKTFIVGFRIRTGLISAIYRKALRISSFAKKDTTVGEIVNLMAVDAQRFFELTSYLHVLWSAPIIIAVCIFLLYEILGVAVFAGLAVMVIMIPLTGFIASKLRDLQVAQMKIKDDRVKRMNEILSGMKVLKLYAWEPSFQQDVVETRGTEIGILKSMAYYGAATFFVWSMAPFLVTLA
;
A
#
# COMPACT_ATOMS: atom_id res chain seq x y z
N PRO A 1 3.76 -16.21 24.27
CA PRO A 1 3.45 -16.13 22.81
C PRO A 1 4.70 -16.41 21.96
N PRO A 2 4.58 -16.97 20.75
CA PRO A 2 5.73 -17.30 19.92
C PRO A 2 6.62 -16.09 19.61
N PHE A 3 6.01 -14.91 19.41
CA PHE A 3 6.76 -13.65 19.20
C PHE A 3 7.67 -13.27 20.38
N ASP A 4 7.18 -13.36 21.62
CA ASP A 4 7.95 -12.95 22.81
C ASP A 4 9.26 -13.75 22.95
N LYS A 5 9.22 -15.07 22.69
CA LYS A 5 10.41 -15.92 22.73
C LYS A 5 11.49 -15.40 21.79
N TYR A 6 11.14 -15.20 20.52
CA TYR A 6 12.10 -14.72 19.52
C TYR A 6 12.50 -13.26 19.72
N TRP A 7 11.63 -12.45 20.33
CA TRP A 7 11.95 -11.09 20.72
C TRP A 7 13.03 -11.07 21.81
N TYR A 8 12.88 -11.88 22.87
CA TYR A 8 13.91 -11.99 23.91
C TYR A 8 15.24 -12.51 23.37
N GLU A 9 15.21 -13.52 22.49
CA GLU A 9 16.41 -13.99 21.79
C GLU A 9 17.06 -12.88 20.94
N SER A 10 16.27 -12.09 20.21
CA SER A 10 16.75 -10.96 19.40
C SER A 10 17.42 -9.89 20.26
N VAL A 11 16.79 -9.51 21.37
CA VAL A 11 17.33 -8.51 22.32
C VAL A 11 18.62 -9.00 22.97
N GLU A 12 18.66 -10.25 23.42
CA GLU A 12 19.84 -10.83 24.06
C GLU A 12 21.02 -10.93 23.07
N ASN A 13 20.75 -11.33 21.83
CA ASN A 13 21.77 -11.34 20.78
C ASN A 13 22.30 -9.94 20.46
N GLY A 14 21.43 -8.93 20.41
CA GLY A 14 21.83 -7.53 20.24
C GLY A 14 22.71 -7.02 21.39
N ARG A 15 22.31 -7.33 22.63
CA ARG A 15 23.09 -7.01 23.85
C ARG A 15 24.47 -7.65 23.82
N ARG A 16 24.57 -8.93 23.46
CA ARG A 16 25.86 -9.65 23.33
C ARG A 16 26.76 -9.02 22.27
N LYS A 17 26.19 -8.66 21.11
CA LYS A 17 26.93 -7.96 20.04
C LYS A 17 27.46 -6.62 20.52
N GLN A 18 26.64 -5.82 21.19
CA GLN A 18 27.06 -4.54 21.75
C GLN A 18 28.22 -4.70 22.72
N MET A 19 28.10 -5.62 23.68
CA MET A 19 29.14 -5.89 24.68
C MET A 19 30.44 -6.40 24.05
N ALA A 20 30.34 -7.26 23.03
CA ALA A 20 31.50 -7.73 22.29
C ALA A 20 32.21 -6.60 21.52
N THR A 21 31.46 -5.70 20.89
CA THR A 21 32.00 -4.52 20.20
C THR A 21 32.67 -3.56 21.17
N ASP A 22 32.02 -3.25 22.30
CA ASP A 22 32.57 -2.37 23.32
C ASP A 22 33.83 -2.95 23.98
N LYS A 23 33.90 -4.27 24.17
CA LYS A 23 35.10 -4.97 24.65
C LYS A 23 36.23 -4.92 23.62
N LYS A 24 35.92 -5.11 22.33
CA LYS A 24 36.90 -4.95 21.23
C LYS A 24 37.42 -3.51 21.12
N ALA A 25 36.60 -2.52 21.45
CA ALA A 25 36.98 -1.11 21.49
C ALA A 25 37.77 -0.71 22.76
N GLY A 26 38.15 -1.65 23.62
CA GLY A 26 38.99 -1.39 24.79
C GLY A 26 38.28 -0.75 25.99
N LYS A 27 36.94 -0.76 26.05
CA LYS A 27 36.20 -0.19 27.20
C LYS A 27 36.31 -1.11 28.41
N VAL A 28 36.80 -0.56 29.53
CA VAL A 28 37.10 -1.30 30.77
C VAL A 28 35.83 -1.74 31.53
N ASN A 29 34.70 -1.04 31.33
CA ASN A 29 33.38 -1.39 31.88
C ASN A 29 32.26 -1.11 30.85
N PRO A 30 31.99 -2.03 29.91
CA PRO A 30 30.95 -1.84 28.90
C PRO A 30 29.55 -1.88 29.54
N THR A 31 28.88 -0.74 29.61
CA THR A 31 27.48 -0.62 30.06
C THR A 31 26.53 -0.74 28.87
N TYR A 32 25.45 -1.51 29.05
CA TYR A 32 24.41 -1.66 28.03
C TYR A 32 23.75 -0.30 27.74
N LYS A 33 23.66 0.07 26.46
CA LYS A 33 22.99 1.30 26.03
C LYS A 33 21.64 0.96 25.39
N PRO A 34 20.49 1.36 25.97
CA PRO A 34 19.16 0.99 25.48
C PRO A 34 18.79 1.47 24.07
N HIS A 35 19.52 2.46 23.52
CA HIS A 35 19.26 3.05 22.20
C HIS A 35 20.40 2.82 21.19
N ALA A 36 21.30 1.85 21.42
CA ALA A 36 22.35 1.54 20.45
C ALA A 36 21.77 0.91 19.18
N GLN A 37 22.35 1.22 18.01
CA GLN A 37 21.97 0.61 16.72
C GLN A 37 22.09 -0.92 16.70
N THR A 38 22.86 -1.50 17.64
CA THR A 38 23.04 -2.94 17.81
C THR A 38 21.92 -3.65 18.58
N ASN A 39 20.91 -2.91 19.06
CA ASN A 39 19.84 -3.49 19.87
C ASN A 39 18.89 -4.37 19.04
N GLY A 40 18.25 -5.33 19.71
CA GLY A 40 17.43 -6.36 19.06
C GLY A 40 16.39 -5.78 18.11
N SER A 41 16.31 -6.35 16.90
CA SER A 41 15.32 -5.95 15.91
C SER A 41 14.04 -6.76 16.05
N VAL A 42 12.90 -6.09 15.84
CA VAL A 42 11.56 -6.67 15.88
C VAL A 42 11.32 -7.56 14.66
N LEU A 43 11.91 -7.19 13.52
CA LEU A 43 11.67 -7.83 12.22
C LEU A 43 12.10 -9.32 12.20
N PRO A 44 13.32 -9.71 12.63
CA PRO A 44 13.69 -11.12 12.67
C PRO A 44 12.81 -11.95 13.61
N ALA A 45 12.35 -11.37 14.72
CA ALA A 45 11.46 -12.05 15.66
C ALA A 45 10.08 -12.30 15.03
N MET A 46 9.54 -11.33 14.28
CA MET A 46 8.30 -11.49 13.52
C MET A 46 8.42 -12.57 12.44
N VAL A 47 9.50 -12.54 11.66
CA VAL A 47 9.74 -13.51 10.58
C VAL A 47 9.90 -14.92 11.13
N LYS A 48 10.62 -15.12 12.24
CA LYS A 48 10.72 -16.44 12.87
C LYS A 48 9.39 -16.91 13.48
N ALA A 49 8.61 -16.00 14.06
CA ALA A 49 7.34 -16.35 14.70
C ALA A 49 6.22 -16.69 13.69
N TYR A 50 6.18 -15.98 12.56
CA TYR A 50 5.02 -15.99 11.65
C TYR A 50 5.38 -16.21 10.18
N GLY A 51 6.66 -16.39 9.84
CA GLY A 51 7.14 -16.44 8.46
C GLY A 51 6.74 -17.70 7.68
N GLY A 52 6.48 -18.83 8.33
CA GLY A 52 6.12 -20.08 7.61
C GLY A 52 4.89 -19.92 6.71
N PRO A 53 3.70 -19.57 7.26
CA PRO A 53 2.50 -19.32 6.46
C PRO A 53 2.65 -18.15 5.47
N PHE A 54 3.51 -17.17 5.79
CA PHE A 54 3.80 -16.03 4.92
C PHE A 54 4.56 -16.46 3.65
N TRP A 55 5.65 -17.22 3.80
CA TRP A 55 6.40 -17.73 2.65
C TRP A 55 5.58 -18.69 1.78
N PHE A 56 4.69 -19.48 2.39
CA PHE A 56 3.72 -20.28 1.63
C PHE A 56 2.77 -19.41 0.80
N ALA A 57 2.32 -18.27 1.32
CA ALA A 57 1.55 -17.31 0.52
C ALA A 57 2.38 -16.76 -0.65
N GLY A 58 3.68 -16.55 -0.46
CA GLY A 58 4.59 -16.19 -1.56
C GLY A 58 4.66 -17.24 -2.67
N LEU A 59 4.65 -18.53 -2.33
CA LEU A 59 4.58 -19.61 -3.33
C LEU A 59 3.24 -19.61 -4.08
N LEU A 60 2.13 -19.36 -3.38
CA LEU A 60 0.83 -19.17 -4.03
C LEU A 60 0.84 -17.97 -4.98
N GLN A 61 1.50 -16.87 -4.61
CA GLN A 61 1.66 -15.70 -5.48
C GLN A 61 2.39 -16.06 -6.78
N LEU A 62 3.47 -16.85 -6.71
CA LEU A 62 4.16 -17.35 -7.91
C LEU A 62 3.25 -18.22 -8.78
N ALA A 63 2.48 -19.12 -8.16
CA ALA A 63 1.54 -19.98 -8.88
C ALA A 63 0.43 -19.16 -9.57
N ILE A 64 -0.11 -18.14 -8.89
CA ILE A 64 -1.09 -17.21 -9.46
C ILE A 64 -0.50 -16.51 -10.68
N SER A 65 0.72 -15.95 -10.56
CA SER A 65 1.38 -15.29 -11.69
C SER A 65 1.58 -16.24 -12.86
N GLY A 66 2.02 -17.47 -12.63
CA GLY A 66 2.18 -18.49 -13.68
C GLY A 66 0.87 -18.82 -14.41
N LEU A 67 -0.22 -19.04 -13.67
CA LEU A 67 -1.55 -19.31 -14.26
C LEU A 67 -2.10 -18.09 -15.01
N GLN A 68 -1.80 -16.87 -14.55
CA GLN A 68 -2.20 -15.64 -15.23
C GLN A 68 -1.52 -15.51 -16.60
N PHE A 69 -0.27 -15.97 -16.73
CA PHE A 69 0.42 -16.06 -18.01
C PHE A 69 -0.05 -17.20 -18.91
N ALA A 70 -0.65 -18.25 -18.37
CA ALA A 70 -1.21 -19.34 -19.18
C ALA A 70 -2.49 -18.91 -19.94
N SER A 71 -3.28 -17.98 -19.40
CA SER A 71 -4.56 -17.56 -20.00
C SER A 71 -4.44 -17.06 -21.45
N PRO A 72 -3.52 -16.12 -21.79
CA PRO A 72 -3.38 -15.64 -23.16
C PRO A 72 -3.00 -16.74 -24.16
N TYR A 73 -2.13 -17.68 -23.79
CA TYR A 73 -1.72 -18.79 -24.67
C TYR A 73 -2.86 -19.77 -24.93
N LEU A 74 -3.60 -20.15 -23.88
CA LEU A 74 -4.79 -20.98 -24.05
C LEU A 74 -5.83 -20.30 -24.94
N MET A 75 -5.97 -18.97 -24.82
CA MET A 75 -6.85 -18.20 -25.69
C MET A 75 -6.34 -18.16 -27.14
N GLN A 76 -5.03 -18.00 -27.35
CA GLN A 76 -4.41 -18.04 -28.68
C GLN A 76 -4.63 -19.39 -29.37
N GLU A 77 -4.42 -20.50 -28.67
CA GLU A 77 -4.67 -21.85 -29.19
C GLU A 77 -6.16 -22.08 -29.50
N LEU A 78 -7.06 -21.58 -28.65
CA LEU A 78 -8.50 -21.65 -28.93
C LEU A 78 -8.87 -20.89 -30.20
N MET A 79 -8.34 -19.67 -30.36
CA MET A 79 -8.55 -18.87 -31.57
C MET A 79 -7.96 -19.55 -32.81
N GLY A 80 -6.78 -20.16 -32.70
CA GLY A 80 -6.17 -20.93 -33.78
C GLY A 80 -7.01 -22.14 -34.18
N ASN A 81 -7.54 -22.90 -33.21
CA ASN A 81 -8.40 -24.03 -33.48
C ASN A 81 -9.72 -23.62 -34.15
N ILE A 82 -10.30 -22.47 -33.78
CA ILE A 82 -11.51 -21.95 -34.42
C ILE A 82 -11.19 -21.48 -35.86
N ALA A 83 -10.07 -20.79 -36.05
CA ALA A 83 -9.71 -20.23 -37.36
C ALA A 83 -9.42 -21.30 -38.42
N MET A 84 -8.96 -22.49 -38.02
CA MET A 84 -8.66 -23.60 -38.93
C MET A 84 -9.78 -24.66 -39.02
N ASP A 85 -10.99 -24.36 -38.53
CA ASP A 85 -12.10 -25.32 -38.42
C ASP A 85 -11.65 -26.64 -37.75
N GLY A 86 -10.83 -26.52 -36.71
CA GLY A 86 -10.23 -27.64 -36.01
C GLY A 86 -11.25 -28.50 -35.26
N PRO A 87 -10.87 -29.72 -34.84
CA PRO A 87 -11.78 -30.65 -34.19
C PRO A 87 -12.46 -30.04 -32.95
N PHE A 88 -13.79 -30.17 -32.88
CA PHE A 88 -14.61 -29.63 -31.80
C PHE A 88 -14.14 -30.07 -30.40
N TRP A 89 -13.68 -31.31 -30.26
CA TRP A 89 -13.22 -31.85 -28.98
C TRP A 89 -11.96 -31.16 -28.45
N ILE A 90 -11.07 -30.68 -29.34
CA ILE A 90 -9.87 -29.90 -28.95
C ILE A 90 -10.29 -28.54 -28.43
N GLY A 91 -11.20 -27.85 -29.14
CA GLY A 91 -11.77 -26.58 -28.69
C GLY A 91 -12.48 -26.68 -27.34
N MET A 92 -13.24 -27.75 -27.11
CA MET A 92 -13.84 -28.04 -25.80
C MET A 92 -12.77 -28.24 -24.72
N LEU A 93 -11.74 -29.03 -24.98
CA LEU A 93 -10.66 -29.29 -24.02
C LEU A 93 -9.94 -28.01 -23.60
N ILE A 94 -9.62 -27.13 -24.57
CA ILE A 94 -8.98 -25.83 -24.28
C ILE A 94 -9.92 -24.93 -23.47
N THR A 95 -11.22 -24.93 -23.78
CA THR A 95 -12.21 -24.14 -23.03
C THR A 95 -12.36 -24.63 -21.58
N PHE A 96 -12.39 -25.96 -21.36
CA PHE A 96 -12.34 -26.51 -20.00
C PHE A 96 -11.03 -26.15 -19.30
N ALA A 97 -9.89 -26.18 -20.00
CA ALA A 97 -8.61 -25.74 -19.44
C ALA A 97 -8.65 -24.26 -19.01
N LEU A 98 -9.23 -23.37 -19.82
CA LEU A 98 -9.44 -21.95 -19.47
C LEU A 98 -10.33 -21.78 -18.23
N PHE A 99 -11.41 -22.57 -18.13
CA PHE A 99 -12.28 -22.58 -16.95
C PHE A 99 -11.51 -23.00 -15.69
N PHE A 100 -10.79 -24.13 -15.75
CA PHE A 100 -10.00 -24.60 -14.61
C PHE A 100 -8.85 -23.65 -14.26
N ASN A 101 -8.20 -23.06 -15.25
CA ASN A 101 -7.17 -22.04 -15.03
C ASN A 101 -7.75 -20.85 -14.24
N SER A 102 -8.89 -20.32 -14.68
CA SER A 102 -9.58 -19.21 -14.01
C SER A 102 -10.04 -19.57 -12.60
N LEU A 103 -10.56 -20.79 -12.42
CA LEU A 103 -10.96 -21.31 -11.12
C LEU A 103 -9.77 -21.43 -10.16
N LEU A 104 -8.64 -21.97 -10.63
CA LEU A 104 -7.42 -22.10 -9.83
C LEU A 104 -6.86 -20.73 -9.44
N ILE A 105 -6.85 -19.76 -10.35
CA ILE A 105 -6.45 -18.37 -10.05
C ILE A 105 -7.34 -17.81 -8.93
N ALA A 106 -8.66 -17.97 -9.02
CA ALA A 106 -9.59 -17.47 -8.01
C ALA A 106 -9.37 -18.15 -6.64
N LEU A 107 -9.22 -19.48 -6.63
CA LEU A 107 -8.97 -20.25 -5.41
C LEU A 107 -7.62 -19.87 -4.77
N PHE A 108 -6.55 -19.79 -5.56
CA PHE A 108 -5.23 -19.40 -5.06
C PHE A 108 -5.21 -17.97 -4.54
N ASN A 109 -5.86 -17.02 -5.22
CA ASN A 109 -6.02 -15.65 -4.71
C ASN A 109 -6.75 -15.64 -3.35
N GLY A 110 -7.86 -16.37 -3.24
CA GLY A 110 -8.59 -16.50 -1.97
C GLY A 110 -7.73 -17.09 -0.85
N GLN A 111 -6.93 -18.11 -1.15
CA GLN A 111 -5.97 -18.68 -0.18
C GLN A 111 -4.85 -17.70 0.16
N TYR A 112 -4.29 -17.00 -0.83
CA TYR A 112 -3.24 -16.00 -0.67
C TYR A 112 -3.69 -14.92 0.32
N PHE A 113 -4.83 -14.25 0.04
CA PHE A 113 -5.37 -13.19 0.91
C PHE A 113 -5.69 -13.71 2.31
N ARG A 114 -6.29 -14.90 2.42
CA ARG A 114 -6.59 -15.48 3.73
C ARG A 114 -5.31 -15.73 4.54
N LYS A 115 -4.24 -16.25 3.92
CA LYS A 115 -2.97 -16.52 4.62
C LYS A 115 -2.27 -15.23 5.02
N THR A 116 -2.14 -14.25 4.12
CA THR A 116 -1.50 -12.97 4.42
C THR A 116 -2.26 -12.19 5.48
N PHE A 117 -3.60 -12.18 5.45
CA PHE A 117 -4.42 -11.56 6.50
C PHE A 117 -4.24 -12.25 7.86
N ILE A 118 -4.28 -13.59 7.92
CA ILE A 118 -4.06 -14.31 9.19
C ILE A 118 -2.66 -13.99 9.76
N VAL A 119 -1.62 -13.97 8.93
CA VAL A 119 -0.27 -13.58 9.35
C VAL A 119 -0.25 -12.13 9.85
N GLY A 120 -0.84 -11.21 9.09
CA GLY A 120 -0.90 -9.80 9.47
C GLY A 120 -1.62 -9.60 10.82
N PHE A 121 -2.75 -10.29 11.04
CA PHE A 121 -3.47 -10.23 12.31
C PHE A 121 -2.63 -10.77 13.47
N ARG A 122 -1.91 -11.88 13.26
CA ARG A 122 -0.99 -12.44 14.27
C ARG A 122 0.16 -11.49 14.60
N ILE A 123 0.70 -10.80 13.59
CA ILE A 123 1.72 -9.76 13.77
C ILE A 123 1.15 -8.61 14.60
N ARG A 124 0.02 -8.02 14.17
CA ARG A 124 -0.62 -6.88 14.85
C ARG A 124 -0.93 -7.19 16.31
N THR A 125 -1.62 -8.31 16.55
CA THR A 125 -1.97 -8.74 17.91
C THR A 125 -0.74 -9.06 18.75
N GLY A 126 0.28 -9.71 18.17
CA GLY A 126 1.55 -9.98 18.83
C GLY A 126 2.28 -8.71 19.27
N LEU A 127 2.37 -7.72 18.38
CA LEU A 127 3.00 -6.42 18.65
C LEU A 127 2.25 -5.65 19.73
N ILE A 128 0.92 -5.50 19.61
CA ILE A 128 0.10 -4.82 20.64
C ILE A 128 0.30 -5.47 22.01
N SER A 129 0.26 -6.80 22.05
CA SER A 129 0.43 -7.57 23.29
C SER A 129 1.81 -7.36 23.92
N ALA A 130 2.88 -7.33 23.10
CA ALA A 130 4.25 -7.08 23.56
C ALA A 130 4.45 -5.64 24.03
N ILE A 131 3.94 -4.66 23.30
CA ILE A 131 3.98 -3.23 23.66
C ILE A 131 3.24 -3.02 24.98
N TYR A 132 2.04 -3.57 25.13
CA TYR A 132 1.25 -3.46 26.35
C TYR A 132 1.98 -4.05 27.56
N ARG A 133 2.52 -5.28 27.45
CA ARG A 133 3.33 -5.89 28.52
C ARG A 133 4.56 -5.05 28.87
N LYS A 134 5.22 -4.45 27.87
CA LYS A 134 6.39 -3.60 28.09
C LYS A 134 6.00 -2.29 28.78
N ALA A 135 4.88 -1.69 28.40
CA ALA A 135 4.33 -0.47 29.00
C ALA A 135 3.97 -0.62 30.49
N LEU A 136 3.69 -1.85 30.95
CA LEU A 136 3.46 -2.17 32.36
C LEU A 136 4.75 -2.38 33.18
N ARG A 137 5.90 -2.58 32.54
CA ARG A 137 7.19 -2.92 33.20
C ARG A 137 8.28 -1.86 33.01
N ILE A 138 7.98 -0.79 32.30
CA ILE A 138 8.88 0.34 32.07
C ILE A 138 9.06 1.14 33.37
N SER A 139 10.31 1.47 33.71
CA SER A 139 10.62 2.28 34.89
C SER A 139 10.13 3.72 34.71
N SER A 140 9.81 4.40 35.81
CA SER A 140 9.37 5.81 35.78
C SER A 140 10.39 6.74 35.12
N PHE A 141 11.69 6.41 35.17
CA PHE A 141 12.75 7.14 34.49
C PHE A 141 12.64 7.03 32.96
N ALA A 142 12.53 5.81 32.42
CA ALA A 142 12.35 5.61 30.98
C ALA A 142 10.98 6.09 30.47
N LYS A 143 9.97 6.17 31.35
CA LYS A 143 8.63 6.71 31.02
C LYS A 143 8.64 8.23 30.81
N LYS A 144 9.70 8.94 31.21
CA LYS A 144 9.87 10.36 30.89
C LYS A 144 10.15 10.57 29.39
N ASP A 145 10.78 9.60 28.74
CA ASP A 145 11.17 9.66 27.33
C ASP A 145 10.07 9.13 26.38
N THR A 146 8.96 8.60 26.91
CA THR A 146 7.86 8.08 26.10
C THR A 146 6.53 8.35 26.77
N THR A 147 5.71 9.18 26.13
CA THR A 147 4.38 9.56 26.60
C THR A 147 3.38 8.42 26.44
N VAL A 148 2.29 8.47 27.19
CA VAL A 148 1.16 7.53 27.04
C VAL A 148 0.58 7.60 25.62
N GLY A 149 0.52 8.80 25.03
CA GLY A 149 0.05 9.01 23.66
C GLY A 149 0.90 8.28 22.62
N GLU A 150 2.22 8.33 22.75
CA GLU A 150 3.14 7.60 21.85
C GLU A 150 2.97 6.09 21.97
N ILE A 151 2.80 5.55 23.18
CA ILE A 151 2.55 4.12 23.40
C ILE A 151 1.24 3.69 22.73
N VAL A 152 0.18 4.49 22.88
CA VAL A 152 -1.12 4.24 22.23
C VAL A 152 -0.98 4.33 20.71
N ASN A 153 -0.21 5.29 20.18
CA ASN A 153 0.06 5.40 18.75
C ASN A 153 0.79 4.17 18.19
N LEU A 154 1.80 3.65 18.90
CA LEU A 154 2.49 2.42 18.51
C LEU A 154 1.55 1.22 18.40
N MET A 155 0.56 1.12 19.29
CA MET A 155 -0.43 0.03 19.28
C MET A 155 -1.54 0.23 18.23
N ALA A 156 -1.97 1.47 18.01
CA ALA A 156 -3.11 1.78 17.16
C ALA A 156 -2.72 1.97 15.68
N VAL A 157 -1.63 2.70 15.42
CA VAL A 157 -1.21 3.10 14.08
C VAL A 157 -0.08 2.20 13.57
N ASP A 158 1.03 2.10 14.30
CA ASP A 158 2.20 1.38 13.78
C ASP A 158 1.94 -0.13 13.65
N ALA A 159 1.31 -0.75 14.65
CA ALA A 159 0.92 -2.16 14.55
C ALA A 159 -0.10 -2.43 13.43
N GLN A 160 -0.98 -1.46 13.13
CA GLN A 160 -1.92 -1.56 12.01
C GLN A 160 -1.21 -1.50 10.66
N ARG A 161 -0.22 -0.59 10.50
CA ARG A 161 0.60 -0.52 9.29
C ARG A 161 1.31 -1.85 9.00
N PHE A 162 1.82 -2.55 10.01
CA PHE A 162 2.41 -3.88 9.81
C PHE A 162 1.43 -4.92 9.28
N PHE A 163 0.17 -4.89 9.74
CA PHE A 163 -0.88 -5.74 9.17
C PHE A 163 -1.12 -5.43 7.69
N GLU A 164 -1.27 -4.15 7.34
CA GLU A 164 -1.50 -3.70 5.96
C GLU A 164 -0.34 -4.08 5.05
N LEU A 165 0.91 -3.79 5.47
CA LEU A 165 2.13 -4.12 4.75
C LEU A 165 2.23 -5.61 4.43
N THR A 166 1.84 -6.48 5.37
CA THR A 166 1.93 -7.94 5.18
C THR A 166 1.18 -8.42 3.93
N SER A 167 0.10 -7.73 3.55
CA SER A 167 -0.71 -8.11 2.38
C SER A 167 -0.08 -7.71 1.04
N TYR A 168 0.81 -6.71 1.06
CA TYR A 168 1.44 -6.14 -0.14
C TYR A 168 2.91 -6.54 -0.31
N LEU A 169 3.56 -7.08 0.71
CA LEU A 169 4.99 -7.42 0.65
C LEU A 169 5.35 -8.36 -0.51
N HIS A 170 4.49 -9.32 -0.86
CA HIS A 170 4.79 -10.20 -1.99
C HIS A 170 4.72 -9.52 -3.36
N VAL A 171 3.96 -8.43 -3.47
CA VAL A 171 3.88 -7.62 -4.70
C VAL A 171 5.23 -7.00 -5.04
N LEU A 172 6.04 -6.63 -4.02
CA LEU A 172 7.33 -5.95 -4.23
C LEU A 172 8.31 -6.76 -5.07
N TRP A 173 8.39 -8.08 -4.84
CA TRP A 173 9.26 -8.96 -5.63
C TRP A 173 8.51 -9.60 -6.80
N SER A 174 7.19 -9.84 -6.71
CA SER A 174 6.45 -10.46 -7.79
C SER A 174 6.23 -9.49 -8.96
N ALA A 175 5.99 -8.21 -8.71
CA ALA A 175 5.72 -7.23 -9.77
C ALA A 175 6.89 -7.09 -10.78
N PRO A 176 8.17 -6.96 -10.36
CA PRO A 176 9.28 -6.98 -11.31
C PRO A 176 9.37 -8.26 -12.14
N ILE A 177 9.10 -9.42 -11.53
CA ILE A 177 9.09 -10.72 -12.23
C ILE A 177 7.97 -10.75 -13.26
N ILE A 178 6.76 -10.34 -12.88
CA ILE A 178 5.60 -10.27 -13.77
C ILE A 178 5.91 -9.34 -14.95
N ILE A 179 6.44 -8.15 -14.69
CA ILE A 179 6.78 -7.19 -15.75
C ILE A 179 7.84 -7.78 -16.70
N ALA A 180 8.89 -8.41 -16.17
CA ALA A 180 9.93 -9.01 -17.00
C ALA A 180 9.38 -10.15 -17.88
N VAL A 181 8.56 -11.04 -17.31
CA VAL A 181 7.93 -12.14 -18.05
C VAL A 181 6.92 -11.59 -19.07
N CYS A 182 6.08 -10.60 -18.71
CA CYS A 182 5.18 -9.93 -19.64
C CYS A 182 5.93 -9.38 -20.87
N ILE A 183 7.02 -8.65 -20.66
CA ILE A 183 7.81 -8.06 -21.75
C ILE A 183 8.42 -9.16 -22.62
N PHE A 184 8.96 -10.22 -22.01
CA PHE A 184 9.51 -11.36 -22.73
C PHE A 184 8.45 -12.06 -23.61
N LEU A 185 7.29 -12.40 -23.06
CA LEU A 185 6.22 -13.07 -23.80
C LEU A 185 5.64 -12.18 -24.91
N LEU A 186 5.51 -10.88 -24.65
CA LEU A 186 5.10 -9.93 -25.69
C LEU A 186 6.15 -9.85 -26.80
N TYR A 187 7.44 -9.91 -26.47
CA TYR A 187 8.52 -9.85 -27.46
C TYR A 187 8.51 -11.09 -28.36
N GLU A 188 8.19 -12.26 -27.83
CA GLU A 188 7.99 -13.48 -28.62
C GLU A 188 6.82 -13.35 -29.61
N ILE A 189 5.74 -12.65 -29.23
CA ILE A 189 4.54 -12.51 -30.08
C ILE A 189 4.68 -11.37 -31.12
N LEU A 190 5.26 -10.23 -30.72
CA LEU A 190 5.26 -8.97 -31.50
C LEU A 190 6.67 -8.52 -31.96
N GLY A 191 7.73 -9.19 -31.51
CA GLY A 191 9.11 -8.80 -31.79
C GLY A 191 9.50 -7.44 -31.20
N VAL A 192 10.28 -6.66 -31.95
CA VAL A 192 10.85 -5.38 -31.50
C VAL A 192 9.77 -4.31 -31.26
N ALA A 193 8.57 -4.46 -31.82
CA ALA A 193 7.46 -3.52 -31.65
C ALA A 193 7.06 -3.30 -30.17
N VAL A 194 7.30 -4.27 -29.29
CA VAL A 194 7.01 -4.16 -27.85
C VAL A 194 7.70 -2.97 -27.18
N PHE A 195 8.89 -2.58 -27.66
CA PHE A 195 9.61 -1.45 -27.09
C PHE A 195 8.93 -0.11 -27.38
N ALA A 196 8.15 0.01 -28.47
CA ALA A 196 7.33 1.20 -28.75
C ALA A 196 6.20 1.32 -27.72
N GLY A 197 5.45 0.24 -27.48
CA GLY A 197 4.43 0.20 -26.42
C GLY A 197 4.99 0.45 -25.01
N LEU A 198 6.17 -0.10 -24.70
CA LEU A 198 6.86 0.18 -23.44
C LEU A 198 7.27 1.66 -23.32
N ALA A 199 7.74 2.28 -24.39
CA ALA A 199 8.07 3.70 -24.41
C ALA A 199 6.82 4.56 -24.12
N VAL A 200 5.68 4.23 -24.72
CA VAL A 200 4.39 4.90 -24.41
C VAL A 200 4.06 4.78 -22.92
N MET A 201 4.16 3.57 -22.34
CA MET A 201 3.91 3.38 -20.90
C MET A 201 4.86 4.20 -20.02
N VAL A 202 6.15 4.25 -20.37
CA VAL A 202 7.15 5.05 -19.64
C VAL A 202 6.85 6.55 -19.73
N ILE A 203 6.37 7.05 -20.88
CA ILE A 203 5.96 8.46 -21.07
C ILE A 203 4.68 8.78 -20.28
N MET A 204 3.78 7.81 -20.10
CA MET A 204 2.56 8.00 -19.29
C MET A 204 2.85 8.21 -17.80
N ILE A 205 3.95 7.67 -17.28
CA ILE A 205 4.34 7.82 -15.86
C ILE A 205 4.59 9.31 -15.49
N PRO A 206 5.47 10.08 -16.16
CA PRO A 206 5.68 11.48 -15.84
C PRO A 206 4.44 12.33 -16.14
N LEU A 207 3.65 12.00 -17.17
CA LEU A 207 2.41 12.71 -17.48
C LEU A 207 1.39 12.59 -16.32
N THR A 208 1.14 11.37 -15.85
CA THR A 208 0.26 11.12 -14.71
C THR A 208 0.84 11.72 -13.41
N GLY A 209 2.16 11.66 -13.24
CA GLY A 209 2.86 12.31 -12.12
C GLY A 209 2.70 13.84 -12.10
N PHE A 210 2.80 14.49 -13.25
CA PHE A 210 2.58 15.93 -13.38
C PHE A 210 1.14 16.33 -13.02
N ILE A 211 0.15 15.61 -13.56
CA ILE A 211 -1.26 15.83 -13.24
C ILE A 211 -1.52 15.63 -11.74
N ALA A 212 -0.96 14.56 -11.15
CA ALA A 212 -1.08 14.29 -9.72
C ALA A 212 -0.47 15.40 -8.86
N SER A 213 0.67 15.97 -9.26
CA SER A 213 1.26 17.12 -8.58
C SER A 213 0.33 18.33 -8.60
N LYS A 214 -0.27 18.66 -9.75
CA LYS A 214 -1.23 19.77 -9.86
C LYS A 214 -2.49 19.53 -9.04
N LEU A 215 -3.00 18.31 -9.03
CA LEU A 215 -4.15 17.93 -8.22
C LEU A 215 -3.85 18.09 -6.73
N ARG A 216 -2.63 17.73 -6.29
CA ARG A 216 -2.17 17.94 -4.91
C ARG A 216 -2.12 19.43 -4.55
N ASP A 217 -1.57 20.27 -5.41
CA ASP A 217 -1.49 21.72 -5.16
C ASP A 217 -2.89 22.33 -5.02
N LEU A 218 -3.82 21.96 -5.92
CA LEU A 218 -5.22 22.38 -5.84
C LEU A 218 -5.92 21.86 -4.59
N GLN A 219 -5.64 20.62 -4.18
CA GLN A 219 -6.20 20.04 -2.96
C GLN A 219 -5.74 20.81 -1.71
N VAL A 220 -4.47 21.22 -1.64
CA VAL A 220 -3.95 22.06 -0.55
C VAL A 220 -4.65 23.42 -0.54
N ALA A 221 -4.79 24.06 -1.70
CA ALA A 221 -5.50 25.33 -1.82
C ALA A 221 -6.98 25.21 -1.41
N GLN A 222 -7.65 24.14 -1.84
CA GLN A 222 -9.04 23.84 -1.46
C GLN A 222 -9.20 23.66 0.03
N MET A 223 -8.27 22.95 0.69
CA MET A 223 -8.32 22.78 2.15
C MET A 223 -8.23 24.12 2.87
N LYS A 224 -7.36 25.02 2.44
CA LYS A 224 -7.22 26.36 3.04
C LYS A 224 -8.51 27.17 2.95
N ILE A 225 -9.12 27.27 1.76
CA ILE A 225 -10.38 28.01 1.58
C ILE A 225 -11.54 27.36 2.33
N LYS A 226 -11.59 26.02 2.35
CA LYS A 226 -12.58 25.27 3.12
C LYS A 226 -12.45 25.55 4.62
N ASP A 227 -11.25 25.59 5.16
CA ASP A 227 -10.99 25.87 6.57
C ASP A 227 -11.41 27.31 6.92
N ASP A 228 -11.10 28.28 6.06
CA ASP A 228 -11.56 29.67 6.21
C ASP A 228 -13.10 29.77 6.20
N ARG A 229 -13.78 29.08 5.26
CA ARG A 229 -15.24 29.03 5.19
C ARG A 229 -15.84 28.42 6.46
N VAL A 230 -15.29 27.32 6.95
CA VAL A 230 -15.75 26.65 8.19
C VAL A 230 -15.53 27.55 9.40
N LYS A 231 -14.41 28.27 9.46
CA LYS A 231 -14.14 29.26 10.51
C LYS A 231 -15.20 30.38 10.51
N ARG A 232 -15.50 30.98 9.35
CA ARG A 232 -16.55 32.01 9.24
C ARG A 232 -17.92 31.49 9.66
N MET A 233 -18.27 30.26 9.26
CA MET A 233 -19.51 29.61 9.70
C MET A 233 -19.57 29.46 11.22
N ASN A 234 -18.47 29.08 11.86
CA ASN A 234 -18.42 28.97 13.33
C ASN A 234 -18.61 30.32 14.02
N GLU A 235 -18.01 31.40 13.50
CA GLU A 235 -18.18 32.76 14.01
C GLU A 235 -19.64 33.22 13.90
N ILE A 236 -20.30 32.97 12.75
CA ILE A 236 -21.73 33.27 12.54
C ILE A 236 -22.60 32.53 13.55
N LEU A 237 -22.38 31.22 13.72
CA LEU A 237 -23.18 30.39 14.63
C LEU A 237 -22.99 30.82 16.09
N SER A 238 -21.75 31.13 16.49
CA SER A 238 -21.45 31.60 17.84
C SER A 238 -22.04 32.99 18.13
N GLY A 239 -22.20 33.83 17.09
CA GLY A 239 -22.75 35.19 17.18
C GLY A 239 -24.24 35.33 16.78
N MET A 240 -24.96 34.23 16.56
CA MET A 240 -26.24 34.22 15.83
C MET A 240 -27.30 35.18 16.40
N LYS A 241 -27.37 35.31 17.73
CA LYS A 241 -28.33 36.20 18.40
C LYS A 241 -28.09 37.68 18.06
N VAL A 242 -26.82 38.09 17.98
CA VAL A 242 -26.44 39.46 17.62
C VAL A 242 -26.76 39.73 16.15
N LEU A 243 -26.39 38.80 15.26
CA LEU A 243 -26.67 38.94 13.83
C LEU A 243 -28.17 39.11 13.55
N LYS A 244 -29.01 38.32 14.23
CA LYS A 244 -30.48 38.41 14.16
C LYS A 244 -31.04 39.72 14.68
N LEU A 245 -30.48 40.25 15.78
CA LEU A 245 -30.92 41.49 16.40
C LEU A 245 -30.70 42.71 15.48
N TYR A 246 -29.61 42.70 14.71
CA TYR A 246 -29.23 43.77 13.79
C TYR A 246 -29.61 43.52 12.32
N ALA A 247 -30.30 42.41 12.03
CA ALA A 247 -30.64 41.99 10.67
C ALA A 247 -29.41 41.88 9.72
N TRP A 248 -28.25 41.47 10.25
CA TRP A 248 -26.98 41.35 9.50
C TRP A 248 -26.82 40.03 8.75
N GLU A 249 -27.78 39.10 8.83
CA GLU A 249 -27.67 37.78 8.21
C GLU A 249 -27.43 37.82 6.70
N PRO A 250 -28.07 38.70 5.90
CA PRO A 250 -27.82 38.76 4.47
C PRO A 250 -26.37 39.12 4.12
N SER A 251 -25.74 40.01 4.89
CA SER A 251 -24.35 40.41 4.69
C SER A 251 -23.39 39.25 4.96
N PHE A 252 -23.53 38.61 6.12
CA PHE A 252 -22.69 37.45 6.47
C PHE A 252 -22.94 36.25 5.55
N GLN A 253 -24.17 36.07 5.07
CA GLN A 253 -24.48 35.07 4.05
C GLN A 253 -23.72 35.35 2.76
N GLN A 254 -23.71 36.60 2.29
CA GLN A 254 -22.98 36.98 1.09
C GLN A 254 -21.48 36.70 1.22
N ASP A 255 -20.86 37.01 2.36
CA ASP A 255 -19.44 36.75 2.62
C ASP A 255 -19.09 35.25 2.56
N VAL A 256 -20.00 34.38 3.04
CA VAL A 256 -19.84 32.92 2.95
C VAL A 256 -20.03 32.43 1.52
N VAL A 257 -21.02 32.97 0.79
CA VAL A 257 -21.27 32.62 -0.62
C VAL A 257 -20.11 33.01 -1.51
N GLU A 258 -19.49 34.17 -1.28
CA GLU A 258 -18.29 34.60 -2.01
C GLU A 258 -17.12 33.62 -1.79
N THR A 259 -16.85 33.27 -0.52
CA THR A 259 -15.83 32.27 -0.17
C THR A 259 -16.12 30.92 -0.84
N ARG A 260 -17.40 30.52 -0.87
CA ARG A 260 -17.85 29.29 -1.55
C ARG A 260 -17.66 29.37 -3.06
N GLY A 261 -17.83 30.54 -3.67
CA GLY A 261 -17.55 30.77 -5.09
C GLY A 261 -16.09 30.47 -5.44
N THR A 262 -15.15 30.99 -4.64
CA THR A 262 -13.71 30.67 -4.79
C THR A 262 -13.43 29.18 -4.61
N GLU A 263 -14.02 28.56 -3.57
CA GLU A 263 -13.89 27.12 -3.33
C GLU A 263 -14.38 26.27 -4.51
N ILE A 264 -15.54 26.63 -5.08
CA ILE A 264 -16.11 25.94 -6.25
C ILE A 264 -15.21 26.09 -7.47
N GLY A 265 -14.58 27.26 -7.68
CA GLY A 265 -13.61 27.45 -8.76
C GLY A 265 -12.42 26.49 -8.69
N ILE A 266 -11.89 26.26 -7.47
CA ILE A 266 -10.81 25.29 -7.23
C ILE A 266 -11.33 23.86 -7.45
N LEU A 267 -12.50 23.51 -6.90
CA LEU A 267 -13.10 22.19 -7.07
C LEU A 267 -13.39 21.87 -8.54
N LYS A 268 -13.83 22.85 -9.33
CA LYS A 268 -14.01 22.70 -10.78
C LYS A 268 -12.69 22.40 -11.48
N SER A 269 -11.63 23.12 -11.12
CA SER A 269 -10.28 22.83 -11.64
C SER A 269 -9.83 21.42 -11.26
N MET A 270 -10.03 21.00 -10.02
CA MET A 270 -9.73 19.64 -9.57
C MET A 270 -10.50 18.59 -10.37
N ALA A 271 -11.79 18.85 -10.68
CA ALA A 271 -12.59 17.96 -11.51
C ALA A 271 -12.03 17.82 -12.94
N TYR A 272 -11.54 18.90 -13.55
CA TYR A 272 -10.88 18.81 -14.86
C TYR A 272 -9.58 17.99 -14.82
N TYR A 273 -8.74 18.17 -13.80
CA TYR A 273 -7.54 17.33 -13.62
C TYR A 273 -7.88 15.87 -13.31
N GLY A 274 -8.96 15.63 -12.55
CA GLY A 274 -9.49 14.29 -12.30
C GLY A 274 -9.96 13.61 -13.60
N ALA A 275 -10.70 14.34 -14.44
CA ALA A 275 -11.12 13.87 -15.75
C ALA A 275 -9.93 13.60 -16.68
N ALA A 276 -8.91 14.47 -16.69
CA ALA A 276 -7.68 14.26 -17.44
C ALA A 276 -6.94 12.99 -16.98
N THR A 277 -6.89 12.75 -15.67
CA THR A 277 -6.31 11.51 -15.11
C THR A 277 -7.07 10.29 -15.62
N PHE A 278 -8.39 10.29 -15.51
CA PHE A 278 -9.23 9.19 -15.98
C PHE A 278 -9.07 8.95 -17.48
N PHE A 279 -9.00 10.01 -18.28
CA PHE A 279 -8.76 9.94 -19.72
C PHE A 279 -7.42 9.28 -20.03
N VAL A 280 -6.33 9.70 -19.38
CA VAL A 280 -5.00 9.12 -19.58
C VAL A 280 -4.98 7.61 -19.27
N TRP A 281 -5.59 7.20 -18.15
CA TRP A 281 -5.69 5.77 -17.81
C TRP A 281 -6.55 4.98 -18.79
N SER A 282 -7.65 5.56 -19.25
CA SER A 282 -8.57 4.90 -20.19
C SER A 282 -7.96 4.78 -21.59
N MET A 283 -7.13 5.75 -22.01
CA MET A 283 -6.45 5.77 -23.31
C MET A 283 -5.14 4.99 -23.34
N ALA A 284 -4.54 4.71 -22.18
CA ALA A 284 -3.29 3.96 -22.09
C ALA A 284 -3.27 2.66 -22.92
N PRO A 285 -4.23 1.73 -22.81
CA PRO A 285 -4.20 0.50 -23.61
C PRO A 285 -4.33 0.76 -25.12
N PHE A 286 -5.10 1.76 -25.55
CA PHE A 286 -5.26 2.11 -26.96
C PHE A 286 -3.98 2.68 -27.55
N LEU A 287 -3.30 3.58 -26.83
CA LEU A 287 -2.04 4.18 -27.26
C LEU A 287 -0.91 3.15 -27.30
N VAL A 288 -0.90 2.20 -26.35
CA VAL A 288 0.04 1.08 -26.35
C VAL A 288 -0.21 0.13 -27.52
N THR A 289 -1.47 -0.10 -27.90
CA THR A 289 -1.82 -0.99 -29.03
C THR A 289 -1.56 -0.33 -30.39
N LEU A 290 -1.65 1.02 -30.47
CA LEU A 290 -1.40 1.78 -31.69
C LEU A 290 0.09 1.90 -32.04
N ALA A 291 0.95 1.93 -31.02
CA ALA A 291 2.40 2.10 -31.15
C ALA A 291 3.11 0.81 -31.54
#